data_AF-A0A1B8C0X7-F1
#
_entry.id   AF-A0A1B8C0X7-F1
#
_cell.length_a   1.000
_cell.length_b   1.000
_cell.length_c   1.000
_cell.angle_alpha   90.00
_cell.angle_beta   90.00
_cell.angle_gamma   90.00
#
_symmetry.space_group_name_H-M   'P 1'
#
loop_
_entity.id
_entity.type
_entity.pdbx_description
1 polymer ?
#
loop_
_entity_poly.entity_id
_entity_poly.type
_entity_poly.pdbx_seq_one_letter_code
_entity_poly.pdbx_strand_id
1 'polypeptide(L)'
;MPTFRNEKQRLHYLRIISSGPIILQDPRNDDISNTSTGDLESLEKEMERLRLQAQVTPNATATALARRRMLLSHHSQLGLAILPIDVKLITKPEDLYQWSISTAGKAALFNKQLSKHSTGAYIDLCNGVGVHFKAVLGKGATDYEPEMRLVTTITAFDAPEKSREHPSSDAITFQLSAKEWREKFNAEVAIREALEIKMMGIKGENIELLTDIKALREAEVTRIEELEKAREFLEISSRILQERALKASEDSQKITQAATSLKLGSNPCM
;
A
#
# COMPACT_ATOMS: atom_id res chain seq x y z
N MET A 1 -20.46 -18.96 -34.93
CA MET A 1 -20.95 -18.19 -33.76
C MET A 1 -20.67 -18.97 -32.50
N PRO A 2 -19.78 -18.51 -31.60
CA PRO A 2 -19.50 -19.24 -30.38
C PRO A 2 -20.72 -19.24 -29.46
N THR A 3 -21.17 -20.43 -29.06
CA THR A 3 -22.26 -20.64 -28.10
C THR A 3 -21.69 -20.71 -26.69
N PHE A 4 -22.11 -19.80 -25.81
CA PHE A 4 -21.63 -19.70 -24.44
C PHE A 4 -22.65 -20.27 -23.46
N ARG A 5 -22.18 -21.02 -22.47
CA ARG A 5 -23.04 -21.76 -21.52
C ARG A 5 -23.51 -20.89 -20.35
N ASN A 6 -22.81 -19.79 -20.06
CA ASN A 6 -23.23 -18.79 -19.07
C ASN A 6 -22.63 -17.40 -19.34
N GLU A 7 -23.20 -16.38 -18.69
CA GLU A 7 -22.83 -14.97 -18.86
C GLU A 7 -21.39 -14.68 -18.41
N LYS A 8 -20.89 -15.45 -17.42
CA LYS A 8 -19.50 -15.36 -16.94
C LYS A 8 -18.49 -15.74 -18.05
N GLN A 9 -18.80 -16.76 -18.84
CA GLN A 9 -17.98 -17.18 -19.98
C GLN A 9 -18.03 -16.17 -21.13
N ARG A 10 -19.19 -15.53 -21.36
CA ARG A 10 -19.34 -14.44 -22.36
C ARG A 10 -18.48 -13.24 -21.99
N LEU A 11 -18.53 -12.81 -20.73
CA LEU A 11 -17.77 -11.66 -20.23
C LEU A 11 -16.26 -11.91 -20.21
N HIS A 12 -15.83 -13.13 -19.88
CA HIS A 12 -14.43 -13.52 -19.95
C HIS A 12 -13.90 -13.54 -21.40
N TYR A 13 -14.70 -14.05 -22.35
CA TYR A 13 -14.37 -14.03 -23.78
C TYR A 13 -14.30 -12.59 -24.32
N LEU A 14 -15.25 -11.72 -23.96
CA LEU A 14 -15.24 -10.30 -24.34
C LEU A 14 -14.02 -9.55 -23.78
N ARG A 15 -13.61 -9.83 -22.54
CA ARG A 15 -12.44 -9.23 -21.90
C ARG A 15 -11.12 -9.63 -22.58
N ILE A 16 -11.01 -10.85 -23.07
CA ILE A 16 -9.81 -11.32 -23.79
C ILE A 16 -9.67 -10.63 -25.15
N ILE A 17 -10.79 -10.37 -25.84
CA ILE A 17 -10.76 -9.82 -27.20
C ILE A 17 -10.68 -8.30 -27.19
N SER A 18 -11.13 -7.63 -26.12
CA SER A 18 -11.00 -6.17 -25.98
C SER A 18 -9.61 -5.70 -25.53
N SER A 19 -8.66 -6.61 -25.30
CA SER A 19 -7.28 -6.29 -24.90
C SER A 19 -6.27 -6.43 -26.04
N GLY A 20 -6.62 -5.93 -27.23
CA GLY A 20 -5.67 -5.62 -28.30
C GLY A 20 -5.10 -4.20 -28.18
N PRO A 21 -3.92 -3.90 -28.74
CA PRO A 21 -3.22 -2.64 -28.53
C PRO A 21 -3.90 -1.51 -29.30
N ILE A 22 -4.34 -0.47 -28.59
CA ILE A 22 -4.83 0.76 -29.22
C ILE A 22 -3.61 1.60 -29.62
N ILE A 23 -3.30 1.57 -30.91
CA ILE A 23 -2.51 2.61 -31.58
C ILE A 23 -3.38 3.86 -31.57
N LEU A 24 -3.04 4.85 -30.74
CA LEU A 24 -3.66 6.17 -30.78
C LEU A 24 -2.90 7.02 -31.81
N GLN A 25 -3.47 7.13 -33.01
CA GLN A 25 -3.10 8.17 -33.97
C GLN A 25 -3.57 9.53 -33.41
N ASP A 26 -2.64 10.46 -33.42
CA ASP A 26 -2.79 11.89 -33.13
C ASP A 26 -3.38 12.64 -34.35
N PRO A 27 -4.38 13.52 -34.15
CA PRO A 27 -4.62 14.66 -35.03
C PRO A 27 -4.42 15.99 -34.28
N ARG A 28 -3.18 16.47 -34.29
CA ARG A 28 -2.70 17.83 -34.57
C ARG A 28 -3.72 18.99 -34.54
N ASN A 29 -3.23 20.05 -33.87
CA ASN A 29 -3.43 21.50 -34.09
C ASN A 29 -4.64 22.16 -33.36
N ASP A 30 -4.52 23.29 -32.63
CA ASP A 30 -3.52 24.36 -32.62
C ASP A 30 -3.33 24.99 -31.23
N ASP A 31 -2.08 25.37 -30.96
CA ASP A 31 -1.52 26.48 -30.17
C ASP A 31 -2.37 27.20 -29.11
N ILE A 32 -1.80 27.35 -27.91
CA ILE A 32 -1.31 28.65 -27.38
C ILE A 32 -0.43 28.45 -26.14
N SER A 33 0.78 29.02 -26.25
CA SER A 33 1.73 29.46 -25.21
C SER A 33 2.29 28.43 -24.23
N ASN A 34 3.43 27.89 -24.64
CA ASN A 34 4.52 27.50 -23.76
C ASN A 34 5.07 28.74 -23.04
N THR A 35 4.76 28.92 -21.76
CA THR A 35 5.68 29.55 -20.80
C THR A 35 5.37 29.05 -19.40
N SER A 36 6.39 28.49 -18.73
CA SER A 36 6.42 28.07 -17.33
C SER A 36 5.94 26.63 -17.00
N THR A 37 5.90 25.74 -17.99
CA THR A 37 5.88 24.28 -17.78
C THR A 37 7.20 23.76 -17.19
N GLY A 38 8.30 24.50 -17.39
CA GLY A 38 9.65 24.10 -16.97
C GLY A 38 9.86 24.04 -15.46
N ASP A 39 9.22 24.90 -14.67
CA ASP A 39 9.45 24.95 -13.22
C ASP A 39 8.63 23.89 -12.46
N LEU A 40 7.42 23.58 -12.92
CA LEU A 40 6.58 22.55 -12.31
C LEU A 40 7.08 21.14 -12.69
N GLU A 41 7.48 20.95 -13.95
CA GLU A 41 8.07 19.70 -14.42
C GLU A 41 9.46 19.47 -13.79
N SER A 42 10.21 20.55 -13.50
CA SER A 42 11.45 20.51 -12.71
C SER A 42 11.19 20.07 -11.27
N LEU A 43 10.18 20.64 -10.61
CA LEU A 43 9.79 20.27 -9.25
C LEU A 43 9.29 18.82 -9.15
N GLU A 44 8.50 18.36 -10.12
CA GLU A 44 7.96 17.00 -10.15
C GLU A 44 9.04 15.95 -10.45
N LYS A 45 9.94 16.23 -11.40
CA LYS A 45 11.15 15.42 -11.63
C LYS A 45 12.08 15.43 -10.42
N GLU A 46 12.18 16.55 -9.71
CA GLU A 46 12.95 16.64 -8.47
C GLU A 46 12.28 15.87 -7.33
N MET A 47 10.95 15.85 -7.24
CA MET A 47 10.20 15.02 -6.31
C MET A 47 10.38 13.53 -6.58
N GLU A 48 10.32 13.11 -7.86
CA GLU A 48 10.51 11.70 -8.21
C GLU A 48 11.97 11.28 -8.08
N ARG A 49 12.93 12.16 -8.41
CA ARG A 49 14.35 11.96 -8.13
C ARG A 49 14.60 11.81 -6.63
N LEU A 50 13.98 12.65 -5.79
CA LEU A 50 14.08 12.57 -4.33
C LEU A 50 13.38 11.33 -3.77
N ARG A 51 12.29 10.86 -4.40
CA ARG A 51 11.60 9.61 -4.05
C ARG A 51 12.46 8.39 -4.37
N LEU A 52 13.13 8.37 -5.51
CA LEU A 52 14.09 7.36 -5.89
C LEU A 52 15.36 7.44 -5.02
N GLN A 53 15.83 8.64 -4.70
CA GLN A 53 16.96 8.86 -3.79
C GLN A 53 16.61 8.53 -2.32
N ALA A 54 15.33 8.60 -1.93
CA ALA A 54 14.83 8.16 -0.61
C ALA A 54 14.92 6.64 -0.43
N GLN A 55 14.85 5.87 -1.51
CA GLN A 55 15.16 4.44 -1.50
C GLN A 55 16.67 4.17 -1.30
N VAL A 56 17.51 5.15 -1.63
CA VAL A 56 18.98 5.04 -1.60
C VAL A 56 19.60 5.71 -0.35
N THR A 57 18.94 6.69 0.29
CA THR A 57 19.44 7.42 1.48
C THR A 57 18.31 7.94 2.41
N PRO A 58 17.75 7.11 3.30
CA PRO A 58 16.53 7.42 4.07
C PRO A 58 16.63 8.60 5.07
N ASN A 59 17.84 8.99 5.48
CA ASN A 59 18.05 10.00 6.52
C ASN A 59 17.92 11.46 6.00
N ALA A 60 18.45 11.73 4.80
CA ALA A 60 18.42 13.08 4.23
C ALA A 60 16.99 13.51 3.82
N THR A 61 16.21 12.58 3.27
CA THR A 61 14.80 12.82 2.88
C THR A 61 13.90 13.04 4.11
N ALA A 62 14.07 12.24 5.17
CA ALA A 62 13.33 12.43 6.42
C ALA A 62 13.63 13.79 7.08
N THR A 63 14.90 14.22 7.03
CA THR A 63 15.33 15.54 7.50
C THR A 63 14.64 16.67 6.73
N ALA A 64 14.59 16.58 5.39
CA ALA A 64 13.98 17.59 4.55
C ALA A 64 12.45 17.70 4.77
N LEU A 65 11.77 16.57 4.93
CA LEU A 65 10.33 16.53 5.23
C LEU A 65 10.02 17.11 6.62
N ALA A 66 10.84 16.79 7.63
CA ALA A 66 10.69 17.36 8.97
C ALA A 66 10.89 18.88 8.97
N ARG A 67 11.91 19.38 8.27
CA ARG A 67 12.13 20.82 8.08
C ARG A 67 10.93 21.50 7.43
N ARG A 68 10.39 20.93 6.35
CA ARG A 68 9.22 21.47 5.64
C ARG A 68 7.97 21.49 6.52
N ARG A 69 7.72 20.45 7.31
CA ARG A 69 6.56 20.38 8.22
C ARG A 69 6.68 21.37 9.38
N MET A 70 7.88 21.54 9.94
CA MET A 70 8.15 22.54 10.96
C MET A 70 7.90 23.95 10.43
N LEU A 71 8.38 24.29 9.23
CA LEU A 71 8.12 25.59 8.62
C LEU A 71 6.64 25.91 8.46
N LEU A 72 5.84 24.95 7.99
CA LEU A 72 4.40 25.13 7.85
C LEU A 72 3.74 25.50 9.20
N SER A 73 4.20 24.90 10.30
CA SER A 73 3.72 25.29 11.64
C SER A 73 4.17 26.69 12.07
N HIS A 74 5.37 27.13 11.70
CA HIS A 74 5.88 28.46 12.07
C HIS A 74 5.18 29.57 11.29
N HIS A 75 4.94 29.34 10.00
CA HIS A 75 4.22 30.28 9.15
C HIS A 75 2.77 30.45 9.62
N SER A 76 2.09 29.35 9.98
CA SER A 76 0.70 29.41 10.47
C SER A 76 0.55 29.92 11.91
N GLN A 77 1.53 29.75 12.79
CA GLN A 77 1.42 30.13 14.21
C GLN A 77 2.12 31.43 14.59
N LEU A 78 3.22 31.78 13.91
CA LEU A 78 4.05 32.93 14.24
C LEU A 78 4.14 33.97 13.12
N GLY A 79 3.63 33.68 11.92
CA GLY A 79 3.73 34.58 10.77
C GLY A 79 5.17 34.80 10.29
N LEU A 80 6.13 33.99 10.73
CA LEU A 80 7.54 34.12 10.36
C LEU A 80 7.83 33.41 9.03
N ALA A 81 8.49 34.12 8.11
CA ALA A 81 9.01 33.56 6.86
C ALA A 81 10.45 33.04 7.07
N ILE A 82 10.58 31.80 7.52
CA ILE A 82 11.88 31.15 7.76
C ILE A 82 12.18 30.18 6.61
N LEU A 83 13.43 30.11 6.13
CA LEU A 83 13.81 29.14 5.11
C LEU A 83 13.98 27.72 5.71
N PRO A 84 13.76 26.64 4.93
CA PRO A 84 13.83 25.28 5.46
C PRO A 84 15.18 24.91 6.06
N ILE A 85 16.25 25.51 5.54
CA ILE A 85 17.62 25.29 5.99
C ILE A 85 17.93 25.97 7.33
N ASP A 86 17.16 27.00 7.68
CA ASP A 86 17.33 27.81 8.89
C ASP A 86 16.47 27.32 10.06
N VAL A 87 15.74 26.20 9.88
CA VAL A 87 15.02 25.53 10.96
C VAL A 87 16.01 24.82 11.89
N LYS A 88 16.08 25.30 13.13
CA LYS A 88 16.91 24.82 14.22
C LYS A 88 16.02 24.19 15.28
N LEU A 89 16.40 23.01 15.78
CA LEU A 89 15.79 22.44 16.97
C LEU A 89 16.39 23.04 18.24
N ILE A 90 17.71 23.20 18.27
CA ILE A 90 18.38 23.92 19.33
C ILE A 90 18.42 25.39 18.93
N THR A 91 17.52 26.17 19.52
CA THR A 91 17.43 27.63 19.35
C THR A 91 18.19 28.34 20.46
N LYS A 92 18.89 29.42 20.12
CA LYS A 92 19.51 30.36 21.06
C LYS A 92 18.50 31.44 21.47
N PRO A 93 18.68 32.12 22.62
CA PRO A 93 17.77 33.19 23.03
C PRO A 93 17.72 34.38 22.05
N GLU A 94 18.74 34.54 21.19
CA GLU A 94 18.79 35.53 20.12
C GLU A 94 18.09 35.08 18.82
N ASP A 95 17.67 33.82 18.70
CA ASP A 95 16.95 33.35 17.50
C ASP A 95 15.51 33.92 17.46
N LEU A 96 14.96 34.06 16.26
CA LEU A 96 13.63 34.64 16.00
C LEU A 96 12.47 33.85 16.62
N TYR A 97 12.69 32.58 16.93
CA TYR A 97 11.72 31.71 17.58
C TYR A 97 12.42 30.79 18.57
N GLN A 98 11.64 30.29 19.53
CA GLN A 98 12.06 29.30 20.50
C GLN A 98 11.01 28.19 20.59
N TRP A 99 11.45 26.98 20.89
CA TRP A 99 10.53 25.86 21.11
C TRP A 99 9.99 25.88 22.54
N SER A 100 8.66 25.92 22.66
CA SER A 100 7.98 25.61 23.91
C SER A 100 7.55 24.14 23.89
N ILE A 101 8.05 23.37 24.86
CA ILE A 101 7.83 21.92 24.93
C ILE A 101 6.81 21.67 26.03
N SER A 102 5.63 21.22 25.64
CA SER A 102 4.48 21.02 26.55
C SER A 102 4.49 19.63 27.19
N THR A 103 5.23 18.66 26.62
CA THR A 103 5.32 17.29 27.14
C THR A 103 6.73 16.97 27.64
N ALA A 104 6.87 16.73 28.95
CA ALA A 104 8.16 16.54 29.62
C ALA A 104 9.04 15.43 28.98
N GLY A 105 8.44 14.33 28.50
CA GLY A 105 9.16 13.23 27.86
C GLY A 105 9.66 13.51 26.43
N LYS A 106 9.24 14.60 25.79
CA LYS A 106 9.63 14.95 24.41
C LYS A 106 10.78 15.96 24.34
N ALA A 107 11.25 16.46 25.48
CA ALA A 107 12.38 17.39 25.55
C ALA A 107 13.68 16.81 24.98
N ALA A 108 13.88 15.49 25.08
CA ALA A 108 15.06 14.80 24.56
C ALA A 108 15.24 14.95 23.03
N LEU A 109 14.15 15.20 22.28
CA LEU A 109 14.20 15.44 20.84
C LEU A 109 14.90 16.76 20.48
N PHE A 110 15.01 17.69 21.44
CA PHE A 110 15.63 19.01 21.25
C PHE A 110 17.08 19.07 21.73
N ASN A 111 17.67 17.95 22.16
CA ASN A 111 19.07 17.89 22.61
C ASN A 111 20.07 17.83 21.46
N LYS A 112 19.61 17.65 20.22
CA LYS A 112 20.43 17.55 19.01
C LYS A 112 19.75 18.30 17.86
N GLN A 113 20.55 18.79 16.91
CA GLN A 113 20.03 19.37 15.67
C GLN A 113 19.49 18.30 14.73
N LEU A 114 18.59 18.70 13.81
CA LEU A 114 17.91 17.82 12.87
C LEU A 114 18.87 16.84 12.20
N SER A 115 19.99 17.29 11.65
CA SER A 115 20.96 16.43 10.95
C SER A 115 21.58 15.29 11.77
N LYS A 116 21.39 15.28 13.10
CA LYS A 116 21.95 14.29 14.03
C LYS A 116 20.89 13.34 14.61
N HIS A 117 19.66 13.40 14.11
CA HIS A 117 18.55 12.54 14.56
C HIS A 117 18.40 11.30 13.68
N SER A 118 17.78 10.27 14.24
CA SER A 118 17.42 9.04 13.52
C SER A 118 16.10 9.20 12.78
N THR A 119 15.83 8.31 11.83
CA THR A 119 14.56 8.28 11.08
C THR A 119 13.33 8.28 11.99
N GLY A 120 13.35 7.49 13.08
CA GLY A 120 12.26 7.45 14.06
C GLY A 120 12.06 8.76 14.83
N ALA A 121 13.16 9.47 15.15
CA ALA A 121 13.07 10.77 15.80
C ALA A 121 12.46 11.85 14.89
N TYR A 122 12.66 11.78 13.56
CA TYR A 122 11.97 12.71 12.64
C TYR A 122 10.47 12.45 12.56
N ILE A 123 10.03 11.20 12.60
CA ILE A 123 8.61 10.86 12.59
C ILE A 123 7.94 11.43 13.86
N ASP A 124 8.56 11.21 15.01
CA ASP A 124 8.13 11.78 16.29
C ASP A 124 8.11 13.30 16.27
N LEU A 125 9.08 13.93 15.61
CA LEU A 125 9.12 15.38 15.44
C LEU A 125 7.97 15.87 14.55
N CYS A 126 7.77 15.28 13.37
CA CYS A 126 6.70 15.64 12.44
C CYS A 126 5.30 15.51 13.06
N ASN A 127 5.08 14.44 13.82
CA ASN A 127 3.79 14.16 14.46
C ASN A 127 3.57 14.99 15.73
N GLY A 128 4.65 15.42 16.40
CA GLY A 128 4.58 16.16 17.66
C GLY A 128 4.46 17.68 17.54
N VAL A 129 4.81 18.25 16.38
CA VAL A 129 4.67 19.71 16.13
C VAL A 129 3.21 20.13 16.27
N GLY A 130 2.94 21.11 17.13
CA GLY A 130 1.61 21.64 17.43
C GLY A 130 0.82 20.85 18.49
N VAL A 131 1.30 19.66 18.88
CA VAL A 131 0.68 18.80 19.91
C VAL A 131 1.53 18.76 21.17
N HIS A 132 2.80 18.37 21.04
CA HIS A 132 3.72 18.19 22.17
C HIS A 132 4.68 19.36 22.34
N PHE A 133 4.92 20.11 21.27
CA PHE A 133 5.78 21.28 21.27
C PHE A 133 5.36 22.24 20.15
N LYS A 134 5.55 23.52 20.38
CA LYS A 134 5.19 24.59 19.43
C LYS A 134 6.28 25.65 19.41
N ALA A 135 6.47 26.26 18.25
CA ALA A 135 7.33 27.41 18.13
C ALA A 135 6.63 28.63 18.74
N VAL A 136 7.37 29.41 19.53
CA VAL A 136 6.94 30.65 20.15
C VAL A 136 7.91 31.75 19.72
N LEU A 137 7.46 32.99 19.66
CA LEU A 137 8.31 34.12 19.31
C LEU A 137 9.49 34.23 20.30
N GLY A 138 10.71 34.26 19.75
CA GLY A 138 11.94 34.37 20.52
C GLY A 138 12.22 35.81 20.92
N LYS A 139 13.06 36.00 21.95
CA LYS A 139 13.43 37.34 22.44
C LYS A 139 14.20 38.16 21.38
N GLY A 140 14.90 37.49 20.46
CA GLY A 140 15.57 38.12 19.32
C GLY A 140 14.64 38.69 18.23
N ALA A 141 13.32 38.49 18.33
CA ALA A 141 12.36 39.06 17.38
C ALA A 141 11.87 40.48 17.76
N THR A 142 12.38 41.08 18.84
CA THR A 142 11.94 42.42 19.31
C THR A 142 12.34 43.57 18.39
N ASP A 143 13.37 43.40 17.56
CA ASP A 143 13.80 44.38 16.55
C ASP A 143 13.30 44.04 15.14
N TYR A 144 12.47 43.00 14.98
CA TYR A 144 11.89 42.64 13.70
C TYR A 144 10.61 43.45 13.48
N GLU A 145 10.69 44.52 12.67
CA GLU A 145 9.55 45.35 12.32
C GLU A 145 8.51 44.50 11.55
N PRO A 146 7.30 44.32 12.07
CA PRO A 146 6.30 43.43 11.50
C PRO A 146 5.58 44.12 10.34
N GLU A 147 6.25 44.26 9.19
CA GLU A 147 5.62 44.68 7.92
C GLU A 147 4.71 43.60 7.30
N MET A 148 4.62 42.41 7.93
CA MET A 148 3.68 41.34 7.58
C MET A 148 2.72 40.99 8.72
N ARG A 149 2.02 41.99 9.28
CA ARG A 149 0.84 41.75 10.12
C ARG A 149 -0.36 41.29 9.26
N LEU A 150 -0.38 40.02 8.86
CA LEU A 150 -1.61 39.36 8.40
C LEU A 150 -2.38 38.79 9.60
N VAL A 151 -2.92 39.68 10.43
CA VAL A 151 -3.90 39.37 11.49
C VAL A 151 -4.85 40.57 11.49
N THR A 152 -6.00 40.55 10.81
CA THR A 152 -7.24 39.94 11.33
C THR A 152 -8.34 40.03 10.26
N THR A 153 -8.56 39.01 9.44
CA THR A 153 -9.79 38.89 8.62
C THR A 153 -10.16 37.43 8.37
N ILE A 154 -10.44 36.66 9.43
CA ILE A 154 -11.08 35.32 9.28
C ILE A 154 -12.54 35.35 9.78
N THR A 155 -12.97 36.40 10.47
CA THR A 155 -14.35 36.56 10.98
C THR A 155 -15.29 37.41 10.12
N ALA A 156 -14.88 37.83 8.91
CA ALA A 156 -15.67 38.73 8.05
C ALA A 156 -16.17 38.10 6.73
N PHE A 157 -16.22 36.76 6.63
CA PHE A 157 -16.64 36.09 5.39
C PHE A 157 -18.17 36.07 5.16
N ASP A 158 -18.98 36.49 6.15
CA ASP A 158 -20.45 36.46 6.06
C ASP A 158 -21.13 37.83 5.91
N ALA A 159 -20.37 38.92 5.80
CA ALA A 159 -20.94 40.25 5.57
C ALA A 159 -20.79 40.66 4.09
N PRO A 160 -21.89 40.98 3.36
CA PRO A 160 -21.79 41.48 2.00
C PRO A 160 -21.39 42.96 2.03
N GLU A 161 -20.09 43.24 2.09
CA GLU A 161 -19.59 44.61 2.00
C GLU A 161 -19.62 45.11 0.55
N LYS A 162 -20.58 45.99 0.29
CA LYS A 162 -20.65 46.87 -0.87
C LYS A 162 -19.65 48.02 -0.69
N SER A 163 -18.47 47.90 -1.28
CA SER A 163 -17.71 49.08 -1.70
C SER A 163 -16.99 48.78 -3.00
N ARG A 164 -17.45 49.47 -4.06
CA ARG A 164 -16.77 49.61 -5.34
C ARG A 164 -15.38 50.19 -5.10
N GLU A 165 -14.36 49.43 -5.44
CA GLU A 165 -13.19 49.88 -6.21
C GLU A 165 -12.38 48.64 -6.60
N HIS A 166 -11.86 48.66 -7.83
CA HIS A 166 -11.44 47.50 -8.60
C HIS A 166 -10.53 46.52 -7.82
N PRO A 167 -10.78 45.20 -7.85
CA PRO A 167 -9.83 44.26 -7.28
C PRO A 167 -8.53 44.39 -8.07
N SER A 168 -7.43 44.68 -7.37
CA SER A 168 -6.09 44.62 -7.96
C SER A 168 -5.91 43.27 -8.67
N SER A 169 -5.31 43.30 -9.86
CA SER A 169 -5.02 42.11 -10.68
C SER A 169 -4.34 40.99 -9.86
N ASP A 170 -3.54 41.37 -8.86
CA ASP A 170 -2.83 40.43 -7.98
C ASP A 170 -3.80 39.70 -7.04
N ALA A 171 -4.79 40.38 -6.47
CA ALA A 171 -5.76 39.77 -5.56
C ALA A 171 -6.64 38.72 -6.27
N ILE A 172 -6.98 38.97 -7.54
CA ILE A 172 -7.70 38.02 -8.40
C ILE A 172 -6.84 36.79 -8.69
N THR A 173 -5.56 37.00 -8.99
CA THR A 173 -4.58 35.93 -9.28
C THR A 173 -4.32 35.04 -8.06
N PHE A 174 -4.20 35.64 -6.86
CA PHE A 174 -4.08 34.89 -5.61
C PHE A 174 -5.34 34.08 -5.27
N GLN A 175 -6.55 34.59 -5.54
CA GLN A 175 -7.78 33.84 -5.31
C GLN A 175 -7.94 32.67 -6.30
N LEU A 176 -7.61 32.87 -7.57
CA LEU A 176 -7.62 31.83 -8.61
C LEU A 176 -6.66 30.69 -8.26
N SER A 177 -5.40 31.01 -7.90
CA SER A 177 -4.43 30.01 -7.49
C SER A 177 -4.86 29.26 -6.21
N ALA A 178 -5.42 29.94 -5.21
CA ALA A 178 -5.95 29.30 -4.01
C ALA A 178 -7.12 28.34 -4.32
N LYS A 179 -7.98 28.68 -5.28
CA LYS A 179 -9.06 27.81 -5.75
C LYS A 179 -8.51 26.58 -6.47
N GLU A 180 -7.54 26.76 -7.35
CA GLU A 180 -6.88 25.67 -8.07
C GLU A 180 -6.19 24.69 -7.11
N TRP A 181 -5.50 25.20 -6.09
CA TRP A 181 -4.88 24.36 -5.05
C TRP A 181 -5.90 23.55 -4.25
N ARG A 182 -7.07 24.14 -3.93
CA ARG A 182 -8.16 23.40 -3.26
C ARG A 182 -8.70 22.29 -4.16
N GLU A 183 -8.91 22.56 -5.44
CA GLU A 183 -9.39 21.56 -6.40
C GLU A 183 -8.38 20.41 -6.54
N LYS A 184 -7.09 20.71 -6.65
CA LYS A 184 -6.01 19.70 -6.69
C LYS A 184 -5.97 18.85 -5.42
N PHE A 185 -6.05 19.48 -4.25
CA PHE A 185 -6.07 18.76 -2.97
C PHE A 185 -7.29 17.83 -2.87
N ASN A 186 -8.48 18.31 -3.25
CA ASN A 186 -9.69 17.49 -3.22
C ASN A 186 -9.62 16.31 -4.19
N ALA A 187 -9.05 16.51 -5.39
CA ALA A 187 -8.82 15.42 -6.34
C ALA A 187 -7.85 14.36 -5.79
N GLU A 188 -6.75 14.78 -5.16
CA GLU A 188 -5.79 13.89 -4.52
C GLU A 188 -6.43 13.09 -3.37
N VAL A 189 -7.26 13.75 -2.55
CA VAL A 189 -8.02 13.09 -1.48
C VAL A 189 -8.96 12.03 -2.06
N ALA A 190 -9.70 12.35 -3.13
CA ALA A 190 -10.60 11.40 -3.77
C ALA A 190 -9.86 10.19 -4.36
N ILE A 191 -8.68 10.39 -4.95
CA ILE A 191 -7.83 9.30 -5.46
C ILE A 191 -7.39 8.40 -4.30
N ARG A 192 -6.96 8.98 -3.17
CA ARG A 192 -6.52 8.23 -1.99
C ARG A 192 -7.65 7.40 -1.40
N GLU A 193 -8.83 7.98 -1.23
CA GLU A 193 -10.01 7.28 -0.73
C GLU A 193 -10.42 6.12 -1.65
N ALA A 194 -10.39 6.34 -2.98
CA ALA A 194 -10.68 5.28 -3.95
C ALA A 194 -9.67 4.12 -3.87
N LEU A 195 -8.38 4.43 -3.67
CA LEU A 195 -7.35 3.40 -3.48
C LEU A 195 -7.53 2.65 -2.16
N GLU A 196 -7.90 3.33 -1.08
CA GLU A 196 -8.16 2.71 0.21
C GLU A 196 -9.35 1.74 0.15
N ILE A 197 -10.43 2.12 -0.53
CA ILE A 197 -11.59 1.23 -0.77
C ILE A 197 -11.16 -0.02 -1.56
N LYS A 198 -10.39 0.15 -2.64
CA LYS A 198 -9.86 -0.98 -3.41
C LYS A 198 -8.96 -1.89 -2.57
N MET A 199 -8.11 -1.31 -1.73
CA MET A 199 -7.23 -2.05 -0.84
C MET A 199 -8.01 -2.85 0.20
N MET A 200 -9.07 -2.28 0.78
CA MET A 200 -9.97 -3.00 1.67
C MET A 200 -10.67 -4.16 0.97
N GLY A 201 -11.12 -3.97 -0.28
CA GLY A 201 -11.71 -5.03 -1.10
C GLY A 201 -10.74 -6.19 -1.34
N ILE A 202 -9.53 -5.90 -1.84
CA ILE A 202 -8.47 -6.91 -2.08
C ILE A 202 -8.10 -7.62 -0.77
N LYS A 203 -8.02 -6.89 0.34
CA LYS A 203 -7.73 -7.49 1.66
C LYS A 203 -8.83 -8.44 2.09
N GLY A 204 -10.09 -8.12 1.84
CA GLY A 204 -11.24 -9.00 2.08
C GLY A 204 -11.16 -10.28 1.25
N GLU A 205 -10.97 -10.15 -0.06
CA GLU A 205 -10.83 -11.28 -1.00
C GLU A 205 -9.66 -12.20 -0.59
N ASN A 206 -8.53 -11.63 -0.15
CA ASN A 206 -7.39 -12.42 0.31
C ASN A 206 -7.70 -13.24 1.58
N ILE A 207 -8.52 -12.71 2.50
CA ILE A 207 -8.93 -13.43 3.72
C ILE A 207 -9.85 -14.60 3.34
N GLU A 208 -10.78 -14.37 2.40
CA GLU A 208 -11.68 -15.41 1.89
C GLU A 208 -10.90 -16.53 1.19
N LEU A 209 -10.01 -16.18 0.25
CA LEU A 209 -9.14 -17.14 -0.45
C LEU A 209 -8.28 -17.95 0.51
N LEU A 210 -7.74 -17.34 1.55
CA LEU A 210 -6.92 -18.04 2.55
C LEU A 210 -7.77 -19.03 3.36
N THR A 211 -9.03 -18.70 3.63
CA THR A 211 -9.98 -19.59 4.30
C THR A 211 -10.33 -20.79 3.42
N ASP A 212 -10.62 -20.54 2.14
CA ASP A 212 -10.91 -21.60 1.16
C ASP A 212 -9.74 -22.54 0.97
N ILE A 213 -8.52 -22.02 0.84
CA ILE A 213 -7.30 -22.84 0.71
C ILE A 213 -7.12 -23.74 1.95
N LYS A 214 -7.41 -23.21 3.14
CA LYS A 214 -7.33 -24.00 4.37
C LYS A 214 -8.36 -25.13 4.37
N ALA A 215 -9.62 -24.83 4.03
CA ALA A 215 -10.68 -25.84 3.96
C ALA A 215 -10.38 -26.93 2.90
N LEU A 216 -9.86 -26.53 1.73
CA LEU A 216 -9.43 -27.48 0.70
C LEU A 216 -8.29 -28.38 1.17
N ARG A 217 -7.32 -27.84 1.92
CA ARG A 217 -6.23 -28.64 2.49
C ARG A 217 -6.75 -29.64 3.53
N GLU A 218 -7.68 -29.24 4.38
CA GLU A 218 -8.29 -30.13 5.37
C GLU A 218 -9.07 -31.26 4.68
N ALA A 219 -9.88 -30.95 3.67
CA ALA A 219 -10.59 -31.95 2.87
C ALA A 219 -9.65 -32.91 2.14
N GLU A 220 -8.54 -32.40 1.60
CA GLU A 220 -7.53 -33.22 0.92
C GLU A 220 -6.84 -34.18 1.89
N VAL A 221 -6.53 -33.75 3.12
CA VAL A 221 -5.98 -34.63 4.16
C VAL A 221 -6.94 -35.76 4.48
N THR A 222 -8.22 -35.46 4.70
CA THR A 222 -9.24 -36.51 4.95
C THR A 222 -9.34 -37.48 3.79
N ARG A 223 -9.30 -37.00 2.54
CA ARG A 223 -9.32 -37.85 1.34
C ARG A 223 -8.11 -38.79 1.27
N ILE A 224 -6.92 -38.29 1.62
CA ILE A 224 -5.70 -39.11 1.63
C ILE A 224 -5.81 -40.23 2.66
N GLU A 225 -6.28 -39.93 3.88
CA GLU A 225 -6.48 -40.93 4.93
C GLU A 225 -7.48 -42.02 4.51
N GLU A 226 -8.57 -41.65 3.82
CA GLU A 226 -9.53 -42.63 3.28
C GLU A 226 -8.92 -43.51 2.19
N LEU A 227 -8.12 -42.93 1.30
CA LEU A 227 -7.42 -43.67 0.25
C LEU A 227 -6.37 -44.63 0.83
N GLU A 228 -5.66 -44.23 1.89
CA GLU A 228 -4.72 -45.11 2.59
C GLU A 228 -5.43 -46.30 3.22
N LYS A 229 -6.55 -46.08 3.92
CA LYS A 229 -7.38 -47.17 4.48
C LYS A 229 -7.89 -48.12 3.38
N ALA A 230 -8.35 -47.57 2.25
CA ALA A 230 -8.80 -48.38 1.12
C ALA A 230 -7.66 -49.21 0.51
N ARG A 231 -6.46 -48.62 0.42
CA ARG A 231 -5.26 -49.32 -0.06
C ARG A 231 -4.85 -50.45 0.87
N GLU A 232 -4.83 -50.23 2.18
CA GLU A 232 -4.56 -51.27 3.17
C GLU A 232 -5.56 -52.43 3.07
N PHE A 233 -6.85 -52.11 2.95
CA PHE A 233 -7.91 -53.12 2.78
C PHE A 233 -7.70 -53.97 1.51
N LEU A 234 -7.37 -53.33 0.39
CA LEU A 234 -7.08 -54.02 -0.87
C LEU A 234 -5.83 -54.90 -0.76
N GLU A 235 -4.79 -54.42 -0.07
CA GLU A 235 -3.56 -55.18 0.12
C GLU A 235 -3.76 -56.43 0.98
N ILE A 236 -4.53 -56.31 2.07
CA ILE A 236 -4.93 -57.45 2.90
C ILE A 236 -5.76 -58.45 2.08
N SER A 237 -6.74 -57.95 1.32
CA SER A 237 -7.62 -58.79 0.49
C SER A 237 -6.84 -59.54 -0.60
N SER A 238 -5.89 -58.86 -1.25
CA SER A 238 -5.00 -59.44 -2.26
C SER A 238 -4.18 -60.59 -1.67
N ARG A 239 -3.59 -60.40 -0.49
CA ARG A 239 -2.83 -61.43 0.22
C ARG A 239 -3.68 -62.67 0.51
N ILE A 240 -4.89 -62.48 1.04
CA ILE A 240 -5.82 -63.59 1.34
C ILE A 240 -6.18 -64.36 0.06
N LEU A 241 -6.42 -63.66 -1.05
CA LEU A 241 -6.72 -64.30 -2.33
C LEU A 241 -5.53 -65.09 -2.87
N GLN A 242 -4.31 -64.55 -2.77
CA GLN A 242 -3.09 -65.25 -3.16
C GLN A 242 -2.86 -66.52 -2.33
N GLU A 243 -3.05 -66.46 -1.02
CA GLU A 243 -2.95 -67.62 -0.13
C GLU A 243 -3.98 -68.70 -0.48
N ARG A 244 -5.22 -68.31 -0.75
CA ARG A 244 -6.28 -69.25 -1.17
C ARG A 244 -5.98 -69.88 -2.52
N ALA A 245 -5.48 -69.10 -3.49
CA ALA A 245 -5.10 -69.59 -4.80
C ALA A 245 -3.94 -70.60 -4.71
N LEU A 246 -2.92 -70.30 -3.87
CA LEU A 246 -1.81 -71.22 -3.61
C LEU A 246 -2.33 -72.55 -3.03
N LYS A 247 -3.17 -72.48 -1.99
CA LYS A 247 -3.74 -73.68 -1.37
C LYS A 247 -4.60 -74.51 -2.32
N ALA A 248 -5.43 -73.84 -3.13
CA ALA A 248 -6.25 -74.52 -4.14
C ALA A 248 -5.38 -75.22 -5.21
N SER A 249 -4.24 -74.61 -5.59
CA SER A 249 -3.26 -75.21 -6.48
C SER A 249 -2.62 -76.47 -5.88
N GLU A 250 -2.18 -76.38 -4.62
CA GLU A 250 -1.62 -77.53 -3.89
C GLU A 250 -2.63 -78.69 -3.77
N ASP A 251 -3.88 -78.39 -3.43
CA ASP A 251 -4.93 -79.39 -3.31
C ASP A 251 -5.25 -80.03 -4.67
N SER A 252 -5.30 -79.24 -5.74
CA SER A 252 -5.45 -79.75 -7.11
C SER A 252 -4.30 -80.68 -7.53
N GLN A 253 -3.07 -80.35 -7.16
CA GLN A 253 -1.91 -81.19 -7.44
C GLN A 253 -1.98 -82.53 -6.68
N LYS A 254 -2.38 -82.52 -5.41
CA LYS A 254 -2.59 -83.75 -4.61
C LYS A 254 -3.67 -84.64 -5.21
N ILE A 255 -4.80 -84.06 -5.62
CA ILE A 255 -5.89 -84.80 -6.29
C ILE A 255 -5.38 -85.45 -7.58
N THR A 256 -4.61 -84.71 -8.38
CA THR A 256 -4.03 -85.22 -9.62
C THR A 256 -3.08 -86.39 -9.35
N GLN A 257 -2.20 -86.27 -8.35
CA GLN A 257 -1.30 -87.36 -7.97
C GLN A 257 -2.06 -88.61 -7.52
N ALA A 258 -3.06 -88.46 -6.64
CA ALA A 258 -3.89 -89.58 -6.17
C ALA A 258 -4.63 -90.28 -7.32
N ALA A 259 -5.19 -89.52 -8.27
CA ALA A 259 -5.83 -90.08 -9.45
C ALA A 259 -4.86 -90.89 -10.33
N THR A 260 -3.62 -90.42 -10.48
CA THR A 260 -2.57 -91.14 -11.22
C THR A 260 -2.20 -92.47 -10.53
N SER A 261 -2.06 -92.46 -9.20
CA SER A 261 -1.77 -93.66 -8.42
C SER A 261 -2.88 -94.71 -8.50
N LEU A 262 -4.15 -94.30 -8.47
CA LEU A 262 -5.30 -95.22 -8.63
C LEU A 262 -5.34 -95.86 -10.02
N LYS A 263 -4.99 -95.11 -11.08
CA LYS A 263 -4.86 -95.66 -12.44
C LYS A 263 -3.77 -96.73 -12.54
N LEU A 264 -2.62 -96.53 -11.89
CA LEU A 264 -1.51 -97.50 -11.89
C LEU A 264 -1.80 -98.76 -11.07
N GLY A 265 -2.60 -98.66 -10.01
CA GLY A 265 -3.03 -99.80 -9.20
C GLY A 265 -4.08 -100.71 -9.88
N SER A 266 -4.69 -100.27 -10.98
CA SER A 266 -5.72 -101.02 -11.72
C SER A 266 -5.16 -101.85 -12.89
N ASN A 267 -3.84 -102.10 -12.94
CA ASN A 267 -3.27 -103.03 -13.91
C ASN A 267 -3.93 -104.40 -13.73
N PRO A 268 -4.64 -104.94 -14.74
CA PRO A 268 -5.26 -106.23 -14.61
C PRO A 268 -4.16 -107.28 -14.46
N CYS A 269 -4.15 -108.02 -13.35
CA CYS A 269 -3.37 -109.24 -13.22
C CYS A 269 -3.78 -110.18 -14.37
N MET A 270 -2.88 -110.32 -15.35
CA MET A 270 -2.81 -111.46 -16.25
C MET A 270 -1.84 -112.47 -15.66
#